data_AF-A0A0F7ZWE9-F1
#
_entry.id   AF-A0A0F7ZWE9-F1
#
_cell.length_a   1.000
_cell.length_b   1.000
_cell.length_c   1.000
_cell.angle_alpha   90.00
_cell.angle_beta   90.00
_cell.angle_gamma   90.00
#
_symmetry.space_group_name_H-M   'P 1'
#
loop_
_entity.id
_entity.type
_entity.pdbx_description
1 polymer ?
#
loop_
_entity_poly.entity_id
_entity_poly.type
_entity_poly.pdbx_seq_one_letter_code
_entity_poly.pdbx_strand_id
1 'polypeptide(L)'
;MAPIDEALEFLKSCETVNYAKTARRFNCDETTLRRRHQGKQRSRQDADGLYKSRLSKQQERDIVAYNRKLSSRGIPPTLPMIKSFAQDMAKIEVGKDWPYRFVRHPNNE
;
A
#
# COMPACT_ATOMS: atom_id res chain seq x y z
N MET A 1 -11.38 5.82 14.25
CA MET A 1 -11.00 5.24 12.94
C MET A 1 -11.46 6.21 11.85
N ALA A 2 -11.30 5.93 10.55
CA ALA A 2 -11.97 6.79 9.56
C ALA A 2 -13.49 6.57 9.65
N PRO A 3 -14.34 7.61 9.46
CA PRO A 3 -15.81 7.48 9.58
C PRO A 3 -16.41 6.40 8.66
N ILE A 4 -15.75 6.14 7.53
CA ILE A 4 -16.13 5.08 6.59
C ILE A 4 -15.83 3.68 7.13
N ASP A 5 -14.77 3.50 7.90
CA ASP A 5 -14.40 2.18 8.43
C ASP A 5 -15.37 1.78 9.56
N GLU A 6 -15.75 2.74 10.41
CA GLU A 6 -16.78 2.56 11.43
C GLU A 6 -18.16 2.27 10.82
N ALA A 7 -18.51 2.96 9.72
CA ALA A 7 -19.72 2.68 8.96
C ALA A 7 -19.73 1.27 8.33
N LEU A 8 -18.58 0.75 7.89
CA LEU A 8 -18.47 -0.61 7.34
C LEU A 8 -18.62 -1.69 8.41
N GLU A 9 -18.08 -1.47 9.61
CA GLU A 9 -18.28 -2.38 10.74
C GLU A 9 -19.75 -2.41 11.18
N PHE A 10 -20.40 -1.24 11.23
CA PHE A 10 -21.83 -1.15 11.52
C PHE A 10 -22.66 -1.93 10.49
N LEU A 11 -22.38 -1.78 9.19
CA LEU A 11 -23.08 -2.53 8.14
C LEU A 11 -22.89 -4.05 8.23
N LYS A 12 -21.73 -4.54 8.69
CA LYS A 12 -21.51 -5.98 8.91
C LYS A 12 -22.32 -6.53 10.08
N SER A 13 -22.59 -5.70 11.09
CA SER A 13 -23.39 -6.07 12.27
C SER A 13 -24.91 -5.97 12.03
N CYS A 14 -25.35 -5.24 10.99
CA CYS A 14 -26.75 -5.12 10.64
C CYS A 14 -27.22 -6.26 9.75
N GLU A 15 -28.32 -6.91 10.13
CA GLU A 15 -29.00 -7.94 9.34
C GLU A 15 -29.62 -7.37 8.04
N THR A 16 -29.97 -6.08 8.05
CA THR A 16 -30.47 -5.36 6.86
C THR A 16 -29.52 -4.24 6.45
N VAL A 17 -29.04 -4.30 5.21
CA VAL A 17 -28.05 -3.35 4.70
C VAL A 17 -28.75 -2.09 4.19
N ASN A 18 -28.69 -1.00 4.96
CA ASN A 18 -29.20 0.31 4.55
C ASN A 18 -28.06 1.34 4.46
N TYR A 19 -27.59 1.58 3.24
CA TYR A 19 -26.45 2.48 2.98
C TYR A 19 -26.78 3.93 3.29
N ALA A 20 -27.94 4.44 2.87
CA ALA A 20 -28.33 5.85 3.08
C ALA A 20 -28.45 6.22 4.56
N LYS A 21 -29.08 5.36 5.38
CA LYS A 21 -29.22 5.59 6.83
C LYS A 21 -27.86 5.55 7.53
N THR A 22 -27.00 4.62 7.14
CA THR A 22 -25.67 4.47 7.72
C THR A 22 -24.75 5.62 7.31
N ALA A 23 -24.77 6.02 6.04
CA ALA A 23 -24.03 7.16 5.52
C ALA A 23 -24.36 8.45 6.27
N ARG A 24 -25.65 8.72 6.51
CA ARG A 24 -26.11 9.87 7.32
C ARG A 24 -25.65 9.78 8.78
N ARG A 25 -25.70 8.60 9.38
CA ARG A 25 -25.30 8.38 10.78
C ARG A 25 -23.81 8.65 11.01
N PHE A 26 -22.96 8.24 10.07
CA PHE A 26 -21.50 8.37 10.16
C PHE A 26 -20.95 9.55 9.36
N ASN A 27 -21.81 10.43 8.84
CA ASN A 27 -21.46 11.60 8.02
C ASN A 27 -20.47 11.25 6.89
N CYS A 28 -20.73 10.15 6.17
CA CYS A 28 -19.89 9.68 5.07
C CYS A 28 -20.68 9.57 3.76
N ASP A 29 -19.97 9.56 2.63
CA ASP A 29 -20.60 9.45 1.32
C ASP A 29 -21.17 8.04 1.08
N GLU A 30 -22.45 7.96 0.75
CA GLU A 30 -23.18 6.70 0.55
C GLU A 30 -22.58 5.89 -0.60
N THR A 31 -22.22 6.54 -1.70
CA THR A 31 -21.69 5.84 -2.88
C THR A 31 -20.35 5.19 -2.58
N THR A 32 -19.52 5.85 -1.78
CA THR A 32 -18.23 5.36 -1.30
C THR A 32 -18.41 4.20 -0.33
N LEU A 33 -19.36 4.30 0.61
CA LEU A 33 -19.69 3.24 1.56
C LEU A 33 -20.17 1.97 0.83
N ARG A 34 -21.10 2.11 -0.11
CA ARG A 34 -21.60 1.01 -0.94
C ARG A 34 -20.49 0.36 -1.77
N ARG A 35 -19.65 1.15 -2.44
CA ARG A 35 -18.54 0.63 -3.26
C ARG A 35 -17.52 -0.14 -2.43
N ARG A 36 -17.20 0.33 -1.21
CA ARG A 36 -16.31 -0.39 -0.28
C ARG A 36 -16.96 -1.67 0.25
N HIS A 37 -18.23 -1.63 0.67
CA HIS A 37 -18.95 -2.81 1.17
C HIS A 37 -19.06 -3.91 0.11
N GLN A 38 -19.29 -3.54 -1.15
CA GLN A 38 -19.33 -4.47 -2.29
C GLN A 38 -17.93 -4.93 -2.77
N GLY A 39 -16.85 -4.50 -2.12
CA GLY A 39 -15.47 -4.86 -2.50
C GLY A 39 -14.99 -4.25 -3.82
N LYS A 40 -15.76 -3.35 -4.46
CA LYS A 40 -15.38 -2.67 -5.71
C LYS A 40 -14.28 -1.63 -5.51
N GLN A 41 -14.12 -1.14 -4.28
CA GLN A 41 -13.09 -0.17 -3.93
C GLN A 41 -12.38 -0.65 -2.65
N ARG A 42 -11.09 -0.96 -2.76
CA ARG A 42 -10.25 -1.26 -1.59
C ARG A 42 -9.71 0.03 -0.97
N SER A 43 -9.22 -0.07 0.28
CA SER A 43 -8.54 1.06 0.92
C SER A 43 -7.38 1.53 0.04
N ARG A 44 -7.08 2.83 0.05
CA ARG A 44 -5.89 3.37 -0.64
C ARG A 44 -4.62 2.66 -0.18
N GLN A 45 -4.51 2.36 1.12
CA GLN A 45 -3.37 1.64 1.70
C GLN A 45 -3.23 0.20 1.16
N ASP A 46 -4.36 -0.48 0.92
CA ASP A 46 -4.36 -1.81 0.31
C ASP A 46 -4.01 -1.72 -1.17
N ALA A 47 -4.56 -0.74 -1.88
CA ALA A 47 -4.29 -0.54 -3.30
C ALA A 47 -2.84 -0.16 -3.57
N ASP A 48 -2.24 0.69 -2.72
CA ASP A 48 -0.83 1.07 -2.79
C ASP A 48 0.07 -0.17 -2.57
N GLY A 49 -0.30 -1.05 -1.63
CA GLY A 49 0.44 -2.27 -1.33
C GLY A 49 0.24 -3.42 -2.33
N LEU A 50 -0.89 -3.48 -3.04
CA LEU A 50 -1.22 -4.56 -3.98
C LEU A 50 -0.97 -4.23 -5.44
N TYR A 51 -1.16 -2.98 -5.86
CA TYR A 51 -1.22 -2.63 -7.28
C TYR A 51 -0.19 -1.57 -7.71
N LYS A 52 0.36 -0.78 -6.79
CA LYS A 52 1.29 0.30 -7.16
C LYS A 52 2.76 -0.07 -7.06
N SER A 53 3.11 -1.05 -6.23
CA SER A 53 4.49 -1.53 -6.17
C SER A 53 4.65 -2.82 -6.98
N ARG A 54 5.71 -2.87 -7.79
CA ARG A 54 6.15 -4.08 -8.50
C ARG A 54 6.69 -5.14 -7.55
N LEU A 55 7.01 -4.74 -6.32
CA LEU A 55 7.52 -5.60 -5.27
C LEU A 55 6.46 -5.77 -4.18
N SER A 56 6.43 -6.94 -3.56
CA SER A 56 5.70 -7.12 -2.31
C SER A 56 6.32 -6.29 -1.20
N LYS A 57 5.52 -5.91 -0.20
CA LYS A 57 6.01 -5.22 1.01
C LYS A 57 7.17 -5.95 1.69
N GLN A 58 7.22 -7.29 1.58
CA GLN A 58 8.33 -8.05 2.14
C GLN A 58 9.63 -7.83 1.36
N GLN A 59 9.57 -7.91 0.03
CA GLN A 59 10.73 -7.66 -0.82
C GLN A 59 11.27 -6.24 -0.66
N GLU A 60 10.40 -5.23 -0.52
CA GLU A 60 10.83 -3.87 -0.23
C GLU A 60 11.61 -3.78 1.09
N ARG A 61 11.11 -4.42 2.15
CA ARG A 61 11.80 -4.48 3.45
C ARG A 61 13.14 -5.20 3.38
N ASP A 62 13.23 -6.26 2.60
CA ASP A 62 14.47 -7.02 2.42
C ASP A 62 15.54 -6.17 1.72
N ILE A 63 15.15 -5.37 0.71
CA ILE A 63 16.05 -4.41 0.04
C ILE A 63 16.52 -3.33 1.01
N VAL A 64 15.62 -2.76 1.84
CA VAL A 64 15.99 -1.76 2.85
C VAL A 64 16.95 -2.35 3.88
N ALA A 65 16.67 -3.55 4.39
CA ALA A 65 17.53 -4.24 5.35
C ALA A 65 18.93 -4.51 4.78
N TYR A 66 19.00 -4.93 3.51
CA TYR A 66 20.26 -5.15 2.81
C TYR A 66 21.05 -3.85 2.62
N ASN A 67 20.40 -2.76 2.20
CA ASN A 67 21.02 -1.44 2.08
C ASN A 67 21.57 -0.92 3.41
N ARG A 68 20.83 -1.12 4.52
CA ARG A 68 21.30 -0.77 5.87
C ARG A 68 22.53 -1.59 6.27
N LYS A 69 22.55 -2.88 5.95
CA LYS A 69 23.70 -3.78 6.19
C LYS A 69 24.93 -3.39 5.36
N LEU A 70 24.76 -2.88 4.14
CA LEU A 70 25.87 -2.36 3.34
C LEU A 70 26.38 -1.04 3.88
N SER A 71 25.47 -0.13 4.26
CA SER A 71 25.82 1.17 4.84
C SER A 71 26.61 0.99 6.14
N SER A 72 26.23 0.03 6.99
CA SER A 72 26.98 -0.28 8.22
C SER A 72 28.37 -0.88 7.97
N ARG A 73 28.61 -1.42 6.77
CA ARG A 73 29.92 -1.89 6.29
C ARG A 73 30.73 -0.81 5.58
N GLY A 74 30.24 0.44 5.55
CA GLY A 74 30.89 1.56 4.86
C GLY A 74 30.69 1.56 3.34
N ILE A 75 29.77 0.75 2.81
CA ILE A 75 29.47 0.71 1.37
C ILE A 75 28.14 1.44 1.15
N PRO A 76 28.14 2.67 0.62
CA PRO A 76 26.90 3.40 0.37
C PRO A 76 26.11 2.69 -0.75
N PRO A 77 24.82 2.38 -0.54
CA PRO A 77 24.01 1.77 -1.57
C PRO A 77 23.75 2.75 -2.72
N THR A 78 23.97 2.31 -3.95
CA THR A 78 23.75 3.12 -5.15
C THR A 78 22.43 2.78 -5.83
N LEU A 79 21.83 3.74 -6.53
CA LEU A 79 20.58 3.53 -7.26
C LEU A 79 20.64 2.38 -8.30
N PRO A 80 21.72 2.22 -9.10
CA PRO A 80 21.84 1.08 -10.00
C PRO A 80 21.86 -0.26 -9.25
N MET A 81 22.52 -0.32 -8.11
CA MET A 81 22.59 -1.52 -7.29
C MET A 81 21.21 -1.89 -6.71
N ILE A 82 20.47 -0.90 -6.19
CA ILE A 82 19.08 -1.09 -5.73
C ILE A 82 18.19 -1.59 -6.87
N LYS A 83 18.41 -1.08 -8.10
CA LYS A 83 17.71 -1.55 -9.30
C LYS A 83 17.98 -3.03 -9.56
N SER A 84 19.26 -3.43 -9.58
CA SER A 84 19.66 -4.82 -9.83
C SER A 84 19.05 -5.77 -8.80
N PHE A 85 19.09 -5.42 -7.51
CA PHE A 85 18.47 -6.24 -6.46
C PHE A 85 16.96 -6.36 -6.62
N ALA A 86 16.27 -5.27 -6.96
CA ALA A 86 14.84 -5.30 -7.20
C ALA A 86 14.49 -6.19 -8.40
N GLN A 87 15.29 -6.15 -9.48
CA GLN A 87 15.10 -7.04 -10.63
C GLN A 87 15.34 -8.50 -10.27
N ASP A 88 16.39 -8.80 -9.50
CA ASP A 88 16.73 -10.14 -9.07
C ASP A 88 15.67 -10.76 -8.16
N MET A 89 15.07 -9.95 -7.27
CA MET A 89 13.98 -10.35 -6.38
C MET A 89 12.64 -10.46 -7.10
N ALA A 90 12.32 -9.53 -8.00
CA ALA A 90 11.04 -9.49 -8.72
C ALA A 90 10.99 -10.46 -9.90
N LYS A 91 12.15 -10.90 -10.41
CA LYS A 91 12.29 -11.61 -11.70
C LYS A 91 11.65 -10.85 -12.88
N ILE A 92 11.56 -9.53 -12.77
CA ILE A 92 10.91 -8.64 -13.73
C ILE A 92 11.81 -7.43 -13.95
N GLU A 93 11.82 -6.89 -15.16
CA GLU A 93 12.49 -5.63 -15.45
C GLU A 93 11.80 -4.46 -14.75
N VAL A 94 12.53 -3.76 -13.88
CA VAL A 94 12.06 -2.56 -13.21
C VAL A 94 12.39 -1.33 -14.07
N GLY A 95 11.46 -0.39 -14.14
CA GLY A 95 11.62 0.82 -14.94
C GLY A 95 12.81 1.68 -14.48
N LYS A 96 13.33 2.52 -15.39
CA LYS A 96 14.49 3.38 -15.15
C LYS A 96 14.36 4.26 -13.89
N ASP A 97 13.18 4.84 -13.67
CA ASP A 97 12.94 5.75 -12.55
C ASP A 97 12.49 5.05 -11.27
N TRP A 98 12.34 3.72 -11.30
CA TRP A 98 11.85 2.95 -10.15
C TRP A 98 12.76 3.10 -8.91
N PRO A 99 14.11 3.02 -8.99
CA PRO A 99 14.98 3.20 -7.83
C PRO A 99 14.82 4.57 -7.16
N TYR A 100 14.64 5.64 -7.94
CA TYR A 100 14.40 6.98 -7.42
C TYR A 100 13.07 7.06 -6.65
N ARG A 101 12.01 6.47 -7.20
CA ARG A 101 10.70 6.42 -6.53
C ARG A 101 10.74 5.56 -5.26
N PHE A 102 11.51 4.47 -5.29
CA PHE A 102 11.69 3.57 -4.16
C PHE A 102 12.38 4.26 -2.98
N VAL A 103 13.47 4.98 -3.22
CA VAL A 103 14.20 5.71 -2.16
C VAL A 103 13.39 6.88 -1.60
N ARG A 104 12.60 7.57 -2.44
CA ARG A 104 11.73 8.67 -2.00
C ARG A 104 10.46 8.19 -1.27
N HIS A 105 10.23 6.89 -1.19
CA HIS A 105 9.01 6.37 -0.59
C HIS A 105 9.07 6.49 0.95
N PRO A 106 8.06 7.07 1.63
CA PRO A 106 8.11 7.35 3.07
C PRO A 106 8.32 6.11 3.96
N ASN A 107 7.97 4.93 3.46
CA ASN A 107 8.15 3.67 4.20
C ASN A 107 9.58 3.10 4.12
N ASN A 108 10.47 3.71 3.33
CA ASN A 108 11.81 3.20 3.04
C ASN A 108 12.95 4.07 3.62
N GLU A 109 12.61 5.06 4.45
CA GLU A 109 13.55 5.84 5.29
C GLU A 109 14.05 4.99 6.48
#